data_AF-A0A0C9ZCW6-F1
#
_entry.id   AF-A0A0C9ZCW6-F1
#
_cell.length_a   1.000
_cell.length_b   1.000
_cell.length_c   1.000
_cell.angle_alpha   90.00
_cell.angle_beta   90.00
_cell.angle_gamma   90.00
#
_symmetry.space_group_name_H-M   'P 1'
#
loop_
_entity.id
_entity.type
_entity.pdbx_description
1 polymer ?
#
loop_
_entity_poly.entity_id
_entity_poly.type
_entity_poly.pdbx_seq_one_letter_code
_entity_poly.pdbx_strand_id
1 'polypeptide(L)'
;MDLVQCARTRHHEMEFISESLSARLLERIYITLHNALESDNSRQGDQVDHTDFDIARVHSTIQEVEALQTQLEATEDDDEQRALEEDLTGQILWFYWRGICSEVDHMLALFVSHIRNCPGQYEYDIRLLRKTAEIIKKTPHVGPADDIAHLRRIMFDAGAGVSRHKLWLAVRTSGLSGIVPGAYTSAASSTGGSRSTGSENDTAGIAEAGNQTDTTSS
;
A
#
# COMPACT_ATOMS: atom_id res chain seq x y z
N MET A 1 26.21 -10.74 -0.33
CA MET A 1 25.10 -9.94 -0.89
C MET A 1 25.58 -8.51 -1.02
N ASP A 2 25.62 -7.99 -2.24
CA ASP A 2 26.21 -6.68 -2.54
C ASP A 2 25.33 -5.51 -2.08
N LEU A 3 25.95 -4.52 -1.45
CA LEU A 3 25.35 -3.24 -1.04
C LEU A 3 24.64 -2.51 -2.21
N VAL A 4 25.10 -2.75 -3.44
CA VAL A 4 24.51 -2.18 -4.67
C VAL A 4 23.15 -2.81 -4.99
N GLN A 5 22.98 -4.11 -4.73
CA GLN A 5 21.70 -4.80 -4.92
C GLN A 5 20.65 -4.30 -3.92
N CYS A 6 21.07 -4.05 -2.66
CA CYS A 6 20.23 -3.54 -1.57
C CYS A 6 19.81 -2.07 -1.77
N ALA A 7 20.63 -1.25 -2.44
CA ALA A 7 20.24 0.12 -2.77
C ALA A 7 19.19 0.17 -3.90
N ARG A 8 19.27 -0.77 -4.87
CA ARG A 8 18.36 -0.82 -6.02
C ARG A 8 16.95 -1.29 -5.66
N THR A 9 16.84 -2.28 -4.76
CA THR A 9 15.54 -2.77 -4.29
C THR A 9 14.78 -1.70 -3.50
N ARG A 10 15.47 -0.98 -2.60
CA ARG A 10 14.88 0.12 -1.81
C ARG A 10 14.32 1.26 -2.66
N HIS A 11 14.93 1.54 -3.82
CA HIS A 11 14.44 2.61 -4.70
C HIS A 11 13.13 2.23 -5.40
N HIS A 12 13.02 0.98 -5.86
CA HIS A 12 11.78 0.50 -6.48
C HIS A 12 10.65 0.33 -5.47
N GLU A 13 10.96 -0.04 -4.23
CA GLU A 13 9.98 -0.08 -3.13
C GLU A 13 9.41 1.33 -2.84
N MET A 14 10.27 2.36 -2.80
CA MET A 14 9.83 3.75 -2.58
C MET A 14 8.95 4.29 -3.73
N GLU A 15 9.33 4.06 -4.98
CA GLU A 15 8.55 4.51 -6.16
C GLU A 15 7.14 3.92 -6.15
N PHE A 16 7.02 2.66 -5.76
CA PHE A 16 5.77 1.94 -5.86
C PHE A 16 4.86 2.15 -4.63
N ILE A 17 5.44 2.37 -3.43
CA ILE A 17 4.70 2.91 -2.27
C ILE A 17 4.12 4.29 -2.61
N SER A 18 4.91 5.13 -3.29
CA SER A 18 4.45 6.43 -3.79
C SER A 18 3.28 6.27 -4.76
N GLU A 19 3.33 5.34 -5.72
CA GLU A 19 2.21 5.06 -6.64
C GLU A 19 0.93 4.59 -5.91
N SER A 20 1.08 3.70 -4.93
CA SER A 20 -0.03 3.20 -4.11
C SER A 20 -0.79 4.29 -3.38
N LEU A 21 -0.02 5.08 -2.64
CA LEU A 21 -0.52 6.07 -1.73
C LEU A 21 -0.99 7.27 -2.52
N SER A 22 -0.27 7.63 -3.60
CA SER A 22 -0.69 8.69 -4.51
C SER A 22 -2.05 8.40 -5.13
N ALA A 23 -2.35 7.19 -5.62
CA ALA A 23 -3.67 6.95 -6.20
C ALA A 23 -4.81 6.97 -5.19
N ARG A 24 -4.59 6.47 -3.97
CA ARG A 24 -5.59 6.62 -2.90
C ARG A 24 -5.75 8.07 -2.46
N LEU A 25 -4.66 8.83 -2.46
CA LEU A 25 -4.67 10.24 -2.13
C LEU A 25 -5.42 11.02 -3.21
N LEU A 26 -5.18 10.66 -4.47
CA LEU A 26 -5.84 11.17 -5.65
C LEU A 26 -7.34 10.85 -5.66
N GLU A 27 -7.73 9.63 -5.26
CA GLU A 27 -9.13 9.25 -5.05
C GLU A 27 -9.77 10.10 -3.93
N ARG A 28 -9.06 10.30 -2.81
CA ARG A 28 -9.53 11.17 -1.74
C ARG A 28 -9.69 12.63 -2.19
N ILE A 29 -8.69 13.15 -2.91
CA ILE A 29 -8.73 14.48 -3.53
C ILE A 29 -9.96 14.58 -4.45
N TYR A 30 -10.19 13.58 -5.29
CA TYR A 30 -11.35 13.51 -6.19
C TYR A 30 -12.66 13.59 -5.41
N ILE A 31 -12.84 12.73 -4.40
CA ILE A 31 -14.07 12.66 -3.58
C ILE A 31 -14.30 13.98 -2.84
N THR A 32 -13.27 14.52 -2.18
CA THR A 32 -13.34 15.78 -1.42
C THR A 32 -13.71 16.95 -2.35
N LEU A 33 -13.06 17.06 -3.51
CA LEU A 33 -13.38 18.10 -4.51
C LEU A 33 -14.80 17.95 -5.06
N HIS A 34 -15.21 16.72 -5.40
CA HIS A 34 -16.55 16.45 -5.93
C HIS A 34 -17.64 16.84 -4.94
N ASN A 35 -17.52 16.39 -3.68
CA ASN A 35 -18.45 16.72 -2.61
C ASN A 35 -18.51 18.22 -2.35
N ALA A 36 -17.36 18.90 -2.38
CA ALA A 36 -17.29 20.34 -2.21
C ALA A 36 -17.89 21.11 -3.39
N LEU A 37 -17.88 20.56 -4.61
CA LEU A 37 -18.48 21.19 -5.78
C LEU A 37 -19.99 20.97 -5.88
N GLU A 38 -20.49 19.81 -5.44
CA GLU A 38 -21.93 19.49 -5.44
C GLU A 38 -22.70 20.05 -4.25
N SER A 39 -22.00 20.39 -3.15
CA SER A 39 -22.64 20.97 -1.97
C SER A 39 -23.18 22.38 -2.25
N ASP A 40 -24.45 22.44 -2.65
CA ASP A 40 -25.26 23.65 -2.80
C ASP A 40 -25.35 24.39 -1.46
N ASN A 41 -24.58 25.49 -1.35
CA ASN A 41 -24.58 26.70 -0.51
C ASN A 41 -25.56 26.92 0.68
N SER A 42 -26.33 25.95 1.18
CA SER A 42 -27.41 26.21 2.13
C SER A 42 -27.03 26.09 3.61
N ARG A 43 -25.79 25.69 3.96
CA ARG A 43 -25.44 25.39 5.36
C ARG A 43 -24.00 25.65 5.80
N GLN A 44 -23.27 26.54 5.13
CA GLN A 44 -21.89 26.87 5.49
C GLN A 44 -21.84 27.96 6.57
N GLY A 45 -22.32 27.62 7.78
CA GLY A 45 -22.37 28.49 8.95
C GLY A 45 -22.04 27.72 10.21
N ASP A 46 -20.86 27.10 10.24
CA ASP A 46 -20.08 26.79 11.44
C ASP A 46 -18.81 26.11 10.93
N GLN A 47 -17.80 26.91 10.58
CA GLN A 47 -16.48 26.40 10.28
C GLN A 47 -15.84 26.05 11.63
N VAL A 48 -16.16 24.84 12.10
CA VAL A 48 -15.57 24.21 13.27
C VAL A 48 -14.05 24.22 13.09
N ASP A 49 -13.37 24.68 14.12
CA ASP A 49 -11.93 24.83 14.22
C ASP A 49 -11.26 23.46 14.02
N HIS A 50 -10.97 23.10 12.76
CA HIS A 50 -10.45 21.80 12.34
C HIS A 50 -8.98 21.56 12.73
N THR A 51 -8.41 22.47 13.51
CA THR A 51 -7.02 22.43 13.96
C THR A 51 -6.84 21.60 15.23
N ASP A 52 -7.93 21.18 15.87
CA ASP A 52 -7.87 20.12 16.88
C ASP A 52 -7.76 18.77 16.16
N PHE A 53 -6.65 18.59 15.44
CA PHE A 53 -6.10 17.28 15.14
C PHE A 53 -5.89 16.62 16.49
N ASP A 54 -6.95 15.96 16.94
CA ASP A 54 -7.24 15.55 18.29
C ASP A 54 -5.97 15.07 18.99
N ILE A 55 -5.40 15.97 19.81
CA ILE A 55 -4.14 15.73 20.51
C ILE A 55 -4.30 14.47 21.39
N ALA A 56 -5.51 14.21 21.90
CA ALA A 56 -5.81 13.00 22.64
C ALA A 56 -5.71 11.76 21.76
N ARG A 57 -6.14 11.83 20.49
CA ARG A 57 -5.97 10.73 19.53
C ARG A 57 -4.51 10.47 19.21
N VAL A 58 -3.70 11.51 19.02
CA VAL A 58 -2.25 11.38 18.82
C VAL A 58 -1.61 10.69 20.00
N HIS A 59 -1.90 11.18 21.21
CA HIS A 59 -1.38 10.61 22.44
C HIS A 59 -1.81 9.15 22.63
N SER A 60 -3.08 8.84 22.36
CA SER A 60 -3.59 7.46 22.40
C SER A 60 -2.84 6.55 21.44
N THR A 61 -2.54 7.01 20.22
CA THR A 61 -1.78 6.20 19.24
C THR A 61 -0.33 6.01 19.68
N ILE A 62 0.31 7.04 20.25
CA ILE A 62 1.69 6.92 20.78
C ILE A 62 1.74 5.88 21.91
N GLN A 63 0.80 5.93 22.84
CA GLN A 63 0.72 4.95 23.93
C GLN A 63 0.52 3.51 23.43
N GLU A 64 -0.29 3.33 22.39
CA GLU A 64 -0.48 2.02 21.77
C GLU A 64 0.81 1.50 21.12
N VAL A 65 1.53 2.36 20.40
CA VAL A 65 2.83 2.04 19.80
C VAL A 65 3.87 1.67 20.85
N GLU A 66 3.94 2.43 21.96
CA GLU A 66 4.83 2.13 23.10
C GLU A 66 4.50 0.78 23.75
N ALA A 67 3.21 0.47 23.89
CA ALA A 67 2.76 -0.81 24.44
C ALA A 67 3.16 -1.98 23.53
N LEU A 68 2.95 -1.86 22.21
CA LEU A 68 3.36 -2.86 21.23
C LEU A 68 4.88 -3.04 21.22
N GLN A 69 5.65 -1.96 21.32
CA GLN A 69 7.11 -2.03 21.37
C GLN A 69 7.59 -2.74 22.64
N THR A 70 7.03 -2.40 23.81
CA THR A 70 7.36 -3.05 25.08
C THR A 70 7.08 -4.56 25.02
N GLN A 71 5.96 -4.94 24.39
CA GLN A 71 5.58 -6.34 24.21
C GLN A 71 6.51 -7.07 23.24
N LEU A 72 6.90 -6.41 22.15
CA LEU A 72 7.86 -6.94 21.18
C LEU A 72 9.22 -7.23 21.84
N GLU A 73 9.73 -6.32 22.66
CA GLU A 73 11.01 -6.47 23.38
C GLU A 73 10.98 -7.62 24.42
N ALA A 74 9.79 -7.97 24.93
CA ALA A 74 9.62 -9.04 25.91
C ALA A 74 9.37 -10.43 25.29
N THR A 75 9.15 -10.52 23.98
CA THR A 75 8.75 -11.75 23.29
C THR A 75 9.97 -12.51 22.78
N GLU A 76 10.04 -13.82 23.04
CA GLU A 76 11.11 -14.71 22.56
C GLU A 76 10.69 -15.62 21.38
N ASP A 77 9.38 -15.74 21.11
CA ASP A 77 8.83 -16.59 20.06
C ASP A 77 8.85 -15.86 18.71
N ASP A 78 9.60 -16.39 17.73
CA ASP A 78 9.81 -15.76 16.42
C ASP A 78 8.49 -15.47 15.67
N ASP A 79 7.50 -16.36 15.77
CA ASP A 79 6.22 -16.20 15.08
C ASP A 79 5.35 -15.13 15.77
N GLU A 80 5.37 -15.09 17.10
CA GLU A 80 4.74 -14.02 17.89
C GLU A 80 5.40 -12.66 17.64
N GLN A 81 6.74 -12.64 17.59
CA GLN A 81 7.53 -11.45 17.30
C GLN A 81 7.14 -10.87 15.93
N ARG A 82 7.10 -11.71 14.89
CA ARG A 82 6.68 -11.27 13.55
C ARG A 82 5.25 -10.71 13.54
N ALA A 83 4.33 -11.29 14.31
CA ALA A 83 2.96 -10.78 14.40
C ALA A 83 2.90 -9.39 15.07
N LEU A 84 3.71 -9.16 16.12
CA LEU A 84 3.84 -7.87 16.79
C LEU A 84 4.53 -6.82 15.89
N GLU A 85 5.56 -7.21 15.13
CA GLU A 85 6.21 -6.32 14.16
C GLU A 85 5.24 -5.83 13.09
N GLU A 86 4.37 -6.72 12.58
CA GLU A 86 3.35 -6.36 11.60
C GLU A 86 2.29 -5.42 12.20
N ASP A 87 1.84 -5.65 13.43
CA ASP A 87 0.88 -4.78 14.12
C ASP A 87 1.48 -3.39 14.39
N LEU A 88 2.72 -3.34 14.88
CA LEU A 88 3.46 -2.10 15.12
C LEU A 88 3.65 -1.30 13.81
N THR A 89 4.12 -1.98 12.76
CA THR A 89 4.33 -1.38 11.44
C THR A 89 3.01 -0.87 10.85
N GLY A 90 1.94 -1.68 10.97
CA GLY A 90 0.60 -1.31 10.55
C GLY A 90 0.09 -0.04 11.24
N GLN A 91 0.22 0.05 12.56
CA GLN A 91 -0.21 1.23 13.33
C GLN A 91 0.56 2.49 12.95
N ILE A 92 1.88 2.39 12.79
CA ILE A 92 2.72 3.52 12.37
C ILE A 92 2.30 3.99 10.97
N LEU A 93 2.19 3.07 10.00
CA LEU A 93 1.80 3.40 8.62
C LEU A 93 0.41 4.03 8.58
N TRP A 94 -0.55 3.46 9.30
CA TRP A 94 -1.90 3.98 9.37
C TRP A 94 -1.94 5.39 9.96
N PHE A 95 -1.16 5.63 11.03
CA PHE A 95 -1.06 6.96 11.64
C PHE A 95 -0.52 8.01 10.67
N TYR A 96 0.57 7.72 9.96
CA TYR A 96 1.12 8.62 8.92
C TYR A 96 0.11 8.87 7.79
N TRP A 97 -0.53 7.81 7.31
CA TRP A 97 -1.56 7.92 6.27
C TRP A 97 -2.70 8.86 6.70
N ARG A 98 -3.17 8.75 7.95
CA ARG A 98 -4.20 9.66 8.49
C ARG A 98 -3.70 11.11 8.58
N GLY A 99 -2.46 11.33 8.96
CA GLY A 99 -1.84 12.67 9.00
C GLY A 99 -1.85 13.32 7.62
N ILE A 100 -1.29 12.63 6.63
CA ILE A 100 -1.25 13.09 5.23
C ILE A 100 -2.66 13.37 4.70
N CYS A 101 -3.60 12.46 4.93
CA CYS A 101 -4.99 12.64 4.53
C CYS A 101 -5.62 13.91 5.13
N SER A 102 -5.38 14.17 6.42
CA SER A 102 -5.91 15.34 7.11
C SER A 102 -5.34 16.64 6.55
N GLU A 103 -4.04 16.67 6.27
CA GLU A 103 -3.37 17.84 5.68
C GLU A 103 -3.90 18.12 4.27
N VAL A 104 -4.05 17.07 3.45
CA VAL A 104 -4.62 17.21 2.10
C VAL A 104 -6.06 17.71 2.14
N ASP A 105 -6.91 17.16 3.02
CA ASP A 105 -8.29 17.64 3.15
C ASP A 105 -8.34 19.12 3.59
N HIS A 106 -7.46 19.54 4.50
CA HIS A 106 -7.35 20.93 4.92
C HIS A 106 -6.93 21.85 3.75
N MET A 107 -5.87 21.47 3.03
CA MET A 107 -5.39 22.22 1.87
C MET A 107 -6.43 22.30 0.76
N LEU A 108 -7.17 21.22 0.50
CA LEU A 108 -8.28 21.22 -0.45
C LEU A 108 -9.41 22.15 -0.01
N ALA A 109 -9.75 22.16 1.28
CA ALA A 109 -10.76 23.07 1.81
C ALA A 109 -10.35 24.54 1.62
N LEU A 110 -9.08 24.88 1.92
CA LEU A 110 -8.53 26.21 1.65
C LEU A 110 -8.60 26.55 0.17
N PHE A 111 -8.18 25.64 -0.71
CA PHE A 111 -8.18 25.84 -2.16
C PHE A 111 -9.59 26.07 -2.72
N VAL A 112 -10.57 25.25 -2.30
CA VAL A 112 -11.98 25.43 -2.69
C VAL A 112 -12.54 26.75 -2.18
N SER A 113 -12.23 27.14 -0.94
CA SER A 113 -12.66 28.43 -0.39
C SER A 113 -12.08 29.60 -1.19
N HIS A 114 -10.82 29.50 -1.62
CA HIS A 114 -10.15 30.52 -2.43
C HIS A 114 -10.82 30.68 -3.80
N ILE A 115 -11.07 29.58 -4.52
CA ILE A 115 -11.75 29.61 -5.82
C ILE A 115 -13.15 30.22 -5.70
N ARG A 116 -13.91 29.85 -4.67
CA ARG A 116 -15.26 30.39 -4.43
C ARG A 116 -15.26 31.89 -4.18
N ASN A 117 -14.22 32.42 -3.53
CA ASN A 117 -14.12 33.83 -3.17
C ASN A 117 -13.50 34.71 -4.28
N CYS A 118 -13.10 34.14 -5.43
CA CYS A 118 -12.52 34.87 -6.56
C CYS A 118 -13.59 35.19 -7.64
N PRO A 119 -14.16 36.42 -7.66
CA PRO A 119 -15.13 36.79 -8.68
C PRO A 119 -14.48 36.89 -10.07
N GLY A 120 -15.04 36.17 -11.06
CA GLY A 120 -14.71 36.31 -12.48
C GLY A 120 -13.93 35.16 -13.14
N GLN A 121 -13.40 34.19 -12.37
CA GLN A 121 -12.68 33.02 -12.92
C GLN A 121 -13.27 31.65 -12.51
N TYR A 122 -14.29 31.67 -11.65
CA TYR A 122 -14.93 30.50 -11.05
C TYR A 122 -15.28 29.36 -12.04
N GLU A 123 -15.87 29.69 -13.19
CA GLU A 123 -16.31 28.68 -14.15
C GLU A 123 -15.14 28.01 -14.91
N TYR A 124 -14.04 28.73 -15.11
CA TYR A 124 -12.84 28.17 -15.74
C TYR A 124 -12.09 27.24 -14.79
N ASP A 125 -11.89 27.67 -13.54
CA ASP A 125 -11.12 26.91 -12.55
C ASP A 125 -11.81 25.61 -12.15
N ILE A 126 -13.14 25.61 -12.01
CA ILE A 126 -13.91 24.39 -11.72
C ILE A 126 -13.85 23.41 -12.89
N ARG A 127 -13.91 23.91 -14.12
CA ARG A 127 -13.80 23.07 -15.32
C ARG A 127 -12.40 22.46 -15.43
N LEU A 128 -11.35 23.22 -15.06
CA LEU A 128 -9.98 22.70 -15.00
C LEU A 128 -9.84 21.64 -13.92
N LEU A 129 -10.33 21.91 -12.70
CA LEU A 129 -10.37 20.95 -11.59
C LEU A 129 -11.07 19.65 -11.97
N ARG A 130 -12.28 19.74 -12.55
CA ARG A 130 -13.03 18.58 -13.03
C ARG A 130 -12.24 17.79 -14.07
N LYS A 131 -11.56 18.47 -15.00
CA LYS A 131 -10.73 17.82 -16.02
C LYS A 131 -9.53 17.11 -15.39
N THR A 132 -8.86 17.73 -14.43
CA THR A 132 -7.76 17.12 -13.67
C THR A 132 -8.25 15.88 -12.91
N ALA A 133 -9.39 15.99 -12.22
CA ALA A 133 -10.05 14.89 -11.52
C ALA A 133 -10.39 13.71 -12.45
N GLU A 134 -10.86 13.98 -13.67
CA GLU A 134 -11.12 12.95 -14.69
C GLU A 134 -9.85 12.32 -15.26
N ILE A 135 -8.76 13.08 -15.43
CA ILE A 135 -7.46 12.54 -15.86
C ILE A 135 -6.95 11.57 -14.80
N ILE A 136 -6.97 12.00 -13.55
CA ILE A 136 -6.57 11.20 -12.38
C ILE A 136 -7.32 9.87 -12.35
N LYS A 137 -8.65 9.91 -12.51
CA LYS A 137 -9.51 8.71 -12.53
C LYS A 137 -9.19 7.76 -13.68
N LYS A 138 -8.73 8.28 -14.82
CA LYS A 138 -8.42 7.49 -16.02
C LYS A 138 -7.00 6.94 -16.05
N THR A 139 -6.10 7.45 -15.21
CA THR A 139 -4.73 6.96 -15.14
C THR A 139 -4.74 5.50 -14.68
N PRO A 140 -4.31 4.54 -15.53
CA PRO A 140 -4.34 3.13 -15.17
C PRO A 140 -3.41 2.87 -13.99
N HIS A 141 -3.91 2.09 -13.06
CA HIS A 141 -3.21 1.82 -11.83
C HIS A 141 -2.38 0.54 -11.99
N VAL A 142 -1.06 0.65 -11.93
CA VAL A 142 -0.16 -0.51 -12.01
C VAL A 142 -0.34 -1.34 -10.73
N GLY A 143 -0.56 -2.64 -10.89
CA GLY A 143 -0.81 -3.54 -9.76
C GLY A 143 0.40 -3.60 -8.82
N PRO A 144 0.19 -3.53 -7.49
CA PRO A 144 1.29 -3.52 -6.52
C PRO A 144 2.18 -4.75 -6.62
N ALA A 145 3.49 -4.53 -6.52
CA ALA A 145 4.42 -5.59 -6.17
C ALA A 145 4.00 -6.27 -4.86
N ASP A 146 4.33 -7.56 -4.70
CA ASP A 146 3.85 -8.40 -3.59
C ASP A 146 4.17 -7.79 -2.20
N ASP A 147 5.36 -7.23 -2.03
CA ASP A 147 5.79 -6.60 -0.76
C ASP A 147 4.91 -5.40 -0.39
N ILE A 148 4.42 -4.68 -1.41
CA ILE A 148 3.54 -3.51 -1.23
C ILE A 148 2.11 -3.95 -0.96
N ALA A 149 1.67 -5.04 -1.59
CA ALA A 149 0.40 -5.65 -1.23
C ALA A 149 0.40 -6.05 0.25
N HIS A 150 1.53 -6.56 0.77
CA HIS A 150 1.68 -6.87 2.19
C HIS A 150 1.64 -5.62 3.09
N LEU A 151 2.44 -4.58 2.79
CA LEU A 151 2.43 -3.33 3.55
C LEU A 151 1.06 -2.63 3.54
N ARG A 152 0.38 -2.63 2.39
CA ARG A 152 -0.99 -2.12 2.28
C ARG A 152 -1.91 -2.91 3.21
N ARG A 153 -1.84 -4.25 3.16
CA ARG A 153 -2.69 -5.12 3.99
C ARG A 153 -2.52 -4.80 5.47
N ILE A 154 -1.29 -4.78 5.99
CA ILE A 154 -1.06 -4.50 7.43
C ILE A 154 -1.53 -3.10 7.82
N MET A 155 -1.36 -2.09 6.95
CA MET A 155 -1.88 -0.74 7.19
C MET A 155 -3.41 -0.72 7.24
N PHE A 156 -4.09 -1.50 6.40
CA PHE A 156 -5.55 -1.60 6.41
C PHE A 156 -6.08 -2.38 7.60
N ASP A 157 -5.42 -3.49 7.97
CA ASP A 157 -5.74 -4.28 9.15
C ASP A 157 -5.70 -3.40 10.40
N ALA A 158 -4.61 -2.63 10.57
CA ALA A 158 -4.46 -1.59 11.57
C ALA A 158 -5.62 -0.56 11.56
N GLY A 159 -5.95 -0.03 10.38
CA GLY A 159 -7.08 0.89 10.22
C GLY A 159 -8.45 0.30 10.57
N ALA A 160 -8.60 -1.02 10.46
CA ALA A 160 -9.79 -1.77 10.86
C ALA A 160 -9.74 -2.25 12.32
N GLY A 161 -8.65 -2.00 13.05
CA GLY A 161 -8.44 -2.50 14.42
C GLY A 161 -8.17 -4.01 14.48
N VAL A 162 -7.77 -4.63 13.36
CA VAL A 162 -7.38 -6.03 13.27
C VAL A 162 -5.93 -6.17 13.67
N SER A 163 -5.65 -6.96 14.70
CA SER A 163 -4.30 -7.26 15.18
C SER A 163 -3.93 -8.71 14.87
N ARG A 164 -2.83 -8.89 14.14
CA ARG A 164 -2.22 -10.19 13.86
C ARG A 164 -1.82 -10.89 15.15
N HIS A 165 -1.29 -10.17 16.12
CA HIS A 165 -0.91 -10.73 17.41
C HIS A 165 -2.12 -11.29 18.17
N LYS A 166 -3.23 -10.52 18.24
CA LYS A 166 -4.49 -11.01 18.86
C LYS A 166 -5.04 -12.24 18.14
N LEU A 167 -4.99 -12.26 16.81
CA LEU A 167 -5.40 -13.42 16.01
C LEU A 167 -4.51 -14.64 16.28
N TRP A 168 -3.19 -14.44 16.36
CA TRP A 168 -2.24 -15.50 16.70
C TRP A 168 -2.49 -16.07 18.10
N LEU A 169 -2.71 -15.22 19.11
CA LEU A 169 -3.06 -15.65 20.46
C LEU A 169 -4.38 -16.44 20.50
N ALA A 170 -5.38 -16.01 19.74
CA ALA A 170 -6.67 -16.70 19.66
C ALA A 170 -6.54 -18.11 19.07
N VAL A 171 -5.68 -18.29 18.06
CA VAL A 171 -5.40 -19.60 17.47
C VAL A 171 -4.67 -20.51 18.46
N ARG A 172 -3.67 -19.98 19.19
CA ARG A 172 -2.88 -20.72 20.19
C ARG A 172 -3.75 -21.19 21.36
N THR A 173 -4.61 -20.31 21.86
CA THR A 173 -5.54 -20.63 22.96
C THR A 173 -6.63 -21.63 22.55
N SER A 174 -7.00 -21.67 21.27
CA SER A 174 -8.01 -22.61 20.75
C SER A 174 -7.50 -24.05 20.56
N GLY A 175 -6.23 -24.34 20.87
CA GLY A 175 -5.68 -25.70 20.76
C GLY A 175 -5.60 -26.25 19.33
N LEU A 176 -5.84 -25.41 18.32
CA LEU A 176 -5.76 -25.74 16.88
C LEU A 176 -4.32 -25.86 16.36
N SER A 177 -3.35 -26.08 17.26
CA SER A 177 -1.90 -26.15 17.03
C SER A 177 -1.45 -27.29 16.10
N GLY A 178 -2.39 -28.08 15.54
CA GLY A 178 -2.10 -29.20 14.62
C GLY A 178 -2.33 -28.90 13.14
N ILE A 179 -2.92 -27.76 12.78
CA ILE A 179 -3.07 -27.35 11.37
C ILE A 179 -2.02 -26.29 11.10
N VAL A 180 -0.91 -26.71 10.50
CA VAL A 180 0.17 -25.84 10.00
C VAL A 180 -0.43 -24.61 9.29
N PRO A 181 -0.24 -23.37 9.79
CA PRO A 181 -0.68 -22.15 9.12
C PRO A 181 0.23 -21.80 7.93
N GLY A 182 0.47 -22.77 7.05
CA GLY A 182 1.21 -22.60 5.80
C GLY A 182 0.30 -22.29 4.60
N ALA A 183 -1.01 -22.15 4.83
CA ALA A 183 -2.02 -21.96 3.79
C ALA A 183 -2.75 -20.63 3.92
N TYR A 184 -2.01 -19.52 4.00
CA TYR A 184 -2.47 -18.28 3.38
C TYR A 184 -1.82 -18.22 2.00
N THR A 185 -2.15 -19.20 1.16
CA THR A 185 -1.83 -19.15 -0.27
C THR A 185 -2.46 -17.90 -0.83
N SER A 186 -1.60 -16.97 -1.26
CA SER A 186 -1.92 -15.97 -2.26
C SER A 186 -2.80 -16.63 -3.33
N ALA A 187 -3.97 -16.06 -3.57
CA ALA A 187 -4.88 -16.49 -4.63
C ALA A 187 -4.23 -16.12 -5.98
N ALA A 188 -3.16 -16.83 -6.34
CA ALA A 188 -2.63 -16.84 -7.69
C ALA A 188 -3.52 -17.76 -8.52
N SER A 189 -4.23 -17.14 -9.45
CA SER A 189 -4.91 -17.74 -10.58
C SER A 189 -4.15 -18.94 -11.16
N SER A 190 -4.64 -20.15 -10.88
CA SER A 190 -4.25 -21.36 -11.61
C SER A 190 -5.00 -21.41 -12.93
N THR A 191 -4.32 -21.07 -14.03
CA THR A 191 -4.70 -21.51 -15.37
C THR A 191 -3.69 -22.56 -15.82
N GLY A 192 -4.18 -23.80 -15.85
CA GLY A 192 -3.70 -25.03 -16.48
C GLY A 192 -2.30 -25.08 -17.09
N GLY A 193 -1.49 -26.00 -16.57
CA GLY A 193 -0.32 -26.56 -17.25
C GLY A 193 -0.07 -27.99 -16.77
N SER A 194 -0.61 -28.96 -17.50
CA SER A 194 -0.50 -30.39 -17.21
C SER A 194 0.94 -30.88 -17.15
N ARG A 195 1.20 -31.68 -16.12
CA ARG A 195 2.40 -32.49 -15.88
C ARG A 195 2.41 -33.67 -16.84
N SER A 196 3.45 -33.78 -17.68
CA SER A 196 3.77 -35.01 -18.41
C SER A 196 5.11 -35.54 -17.94
N THR A 197 5.08 -36.77 -17.43
CA THR A 197 6.20 -37.58 -16.95
C THR A 197 6.79 -38.43 -18.09
N GLY A 198 8.09 -38.70 -18.00
CA GLY A 198 8.79 -39.75 -18.75
C GLY A 198 9.83 -39.18 -19.70
N SER A 199 11.02 -39.73 -19.86
CA SER A 199 11.65 -40.95 -19.36
C SER A 199 13.14 -40.82 -19.69
N GLU A 200 14.02 -41.29 -18.81
CA GLU A 200 15.47 -41.34 -19.01
C GLU A 200 15.86 -42.44 -19.98
N ASN A 201 16.64 -42.12 -21.02
CA ASN A 201 17.42 -43.09 -21.81
C ASN A 201 18.71 -42.43 -22.36
N ASP A 202 19.74 -42.43 -21.54
CA ASP A 202 21.13 -42.83 -21.83
C ASP A 202 21.63 -43.11 -23.27
N THR A 203 22.85 -42.60 -23.51
CA THR A 203 24.04 -43.30 -24.07
C THR A 203 24.41 -43.20 -25.57
N ALA A 204 25.57 -42.56 -25.75
CA ALA A 204 26.70 -42.79 -26.69
C ALA A 204 26.56 -42.59 -28.21
N GLY A 205 27.58 -41.94 -28.78
CA GLY A 205 28.04 -42.21 -30.15
C GLY A 205 28.56 -41.01 -30.95
N ILE A 206 29.85 -40.71 -30.81
CA ILE A 206 30.85 -40.46 -31.87
C ILE A 206 30.35 -39.87 -33.22
N ALA A 207 30.87 -38.70 -33.62
CA ALA A 207 31.72 -38.52 -34.83
C ALA A 207 31.89 -37.03 -35.21
N GLU A 208 33.13 -36.57 -35.06
CA GLU A 208 33.94 -35.83 -36.04
C GLU A 208 33.31 -35.47 -37.41
N ALA A 209 33.32 -34.18 -37.76
CA ALA A 209 33.81 -33.64 -39.04
C ALA A 209 33.65 -32.11 -39.05
N GLY A 210 34.73 -31.40 -39.40
CA GLY A 210 34.74 -29.95 -39.50
C GLY A 210 34.01 -29.40 -40.72
N ASN A 211 33.84 -28.08 -40.75
CA ASN A 211 34.21 -27.31 -41.93
C ASN A 211 34.34 -25.82 -41.60
N GLN A 212 35.46 -25.27 -42.06
CA GLN A 212 35.70 -23.86 -42.29
C GLN A 212 34.63 -23.28 -43.23
N THR A 213 34.30 -22.01 -43.06
CA THR A 213 34.31 -21.07 -44.18
C THR A 213 34.32 -19.65 -43.62
N ASP A 214 35.39 -18.94 -43.95
CA ASP A 214 35.44 -17.48 -43.98
C ASP A 214 34.31 -16.94 -44.86
N THR A 215 33.73 -15.81 -44.47
CA THR A 215 33.24 -14.85 -45.47
C THR A 215 33.32 -13.43 -44.94
N THR A 216 34.23 -12.69 -45.55
CA THR A 216 34.45 -11.25 -45.50
C THR A 216 33.32 -10.47 -46.19
N SER A 217 33.24 -9.18 -45.89
CA SER A 217 32.54 -8.07 -46.58
C SER A 217 31.20 -7.69 -45.93
N SER A 218 30.86 -6.42 -45.69
CA SER A 218 31.44 -5.16 -46.17
C SER A 218 31.09 -4.02 -45.21
#